data_AF-A0A0J9E7R4-F1
#
_entry.id   AF-A0A0J9E7R4-F1
#
_cell.length_a   1.000
_cell.length_b   1.000
_cell.length_c   1.000
_cell.angle_alpha   90.00
_cell.angle_beta   90.00
_cell.angle_gamma   90.00
#
_symmetry.space_group_name_H-M   'P 1'
#
loop_
_entity.id
_entity.type
_entity.pdbx_description
1 polymer ?
#
loop_
_entity_poly.entity_id
_entity_poly.type
_entity_poly.pdbx_seq_one_letter_code
_entity_poly.pdbx_strand_id
1 'polypeptide(L)'
;MQDEPALLSVCTTCRDGREKDTGARGGSRLAKAIHARLDELIAAGATLRGVTCMSQCKRPCIVSLCQDERFTYVFGDLDPERPEHIDALLDLVARYKEAPEGFLGRTDRPEPLRANILGRFPPTRSASLLVTHLDPIAAE
;
A
#
# COMPACT_ATOMS: atom_id res chain seq x y z
N MET A 1 -15.97 8.21 13.66
CA MET A 1 -15.29 6.96 13.24
C MET A 1 -14.06 7.30 12.38
N GLN A 2 -13.26 8.30 12.77
CA GLN A 2 -12.10 8.79 11.99
C GLN A 2 -10.75 8.38 12.59
N ASP A 3 -10.76 7.70 13.76
CA ASP A 3 -9.58 7.29 14.51
C ASP A 3 -9.11 5.85 14.23
N GLU A 4 -9.73 5.14 13.28
CA GLU A 4 -9.24 3.80 12.96
C GLU A 4 -7.85 3.88 12.28
N PRO A 5 -6.88 3.06 12.70
CA PRO A 5 -5.60 3.00 12.02
C PRO A 5 -5.78 2.52 10.57
N ALA A 6 -4.92 3.01 9.67
CA ALA A 6 -4.83 2.41 8.36
C ALA A 6 -4.27 0.98 8.47
N LEU A 7 -4.52 0.14 7.47
CA LEU A 7 -4.08 -1.25 7.45
C LEU A 7 -3.11 -1.46 6.29
N LEU A 8 -1.83 -1.63 6.62
CA LEU A 8 -0.80 -2.02 5.68
C LEU A 8 -0.76 -3.54 5.57
N SER A 9 -1.11 -4.06 4.40
CA SER A 9 -1.15 -5.49 4.10
C SER A 9 0.04 -5.87 3.24
N VAL A 10 0.74 -6.95 3.57
CA VAL A 10 1.93 -7.40 2.81
C VAL A 10 1.69 -8.80 2.29
N CYS A 11 1.91 -9.03 1.00
CA CYS A 11 1.93 -10.38 0.44
C CYS A 11 3.15 -11.12 0.99
N THR A 12 2.96 -12.22 1.71
CA THR A 12 4.08 -12.95 2.35
C THR A 12 4.70 -14.03 1.48
N THR A 13 4.06 -14.39 0.35
CA THR A 13 4.53 -15.46 -0.53
C THR A 13 4.99 -15.00 -1.91
N CYS A 14 5.00 -13.73 -2.28
CA CYS A 14 5.53 -13.35 -3.61
C CYS A 14 7.03 -13.72 -3.77
N ARG A 15 7.43 -14.08 -4.99
CA ARG A 15 8.84 -14.30 -5.35
C ARG A 15 9.45 -13.04 -5.92
N ASP A 16 10.70 -12.78 -5.63
CA ASP A 16 11.49 -11.71 -6.25
C ASP A 16 12.74 -12.21 -6.99
N GLY A 17 12.90 -13.54 -7.12
CA GLY A 17 14.01 -14.17 -7.83
C GLY A 17 15.24 -14.43 -6.95
N ARG A 18 15.28 -13.90 -5.73
CA ARG A 18 16.39 -14.06 -4.77
C ARG A 18 16.16 -15.21 -3.78
N GLU A 19 15.16 -16.06 -3.99
CA GLU A 19 14.81 -17.13 -3.05
C GLU A 19 15.94 -18.15 -2.84
N LYS A 20 16.75 -18.42 -3.87
CA LYS A 20 17.86 -19.38 -3.78
C LYS A 20 18.97 -18.90 -2.85
N ASP A 21 19.27 -17.60 -2.90
CA ASP A 21 20.37 -17.00 -2.14
C ASP A 21 19.94 -16.63 -0.72
N THR A 22 18.70 -16.17 -0.58
CA THR A 22 18.17 -15.69 0.71
C THR A 22 17.46 -16.76 1.54
N GLY A 23 17.12 -17.90 0.94
CA GLY A 23 16.37 -18.99 1.59
C GLY A 23 14.91 -18.65 1.93
N ALA A 24 14.41 -17.47 1.56
CA ALA A 24 13.08 -16.98 1.92
C ALA A 24 12.35 -16.38 0.71
N ARG A 25 11.04 -16.15 0.83
CA ARG A 25 10.25 -15.42 -0.19
C ARG A 25 10.47 -13.91 -0.08
N GLY A 26 10.55 -13.21 -1.22
CA GLY A 26 10.65 -11.75 -1.24
C GLY A 26 9.62 -11.06 -0.37
N GLY A 27 8.37 -11.52 -0.45
CA GLY A 27 7.27 -10.99 0.38
C GLY A 27 7.46 -11.20 1.88
N SER A 28 7.99 -12.36 2.27
CA SER A 28 8.28 -12.66 3.68
C SER A 28 9.43 -11.80 4.21
N ARG A 29 10.47 -11.56 3.40
CA ARG A 29 11.54 -10.63 3.76
C ARG A 29 11.03 -9.20 3.90
N LEU A 30 10.15 -8.75 2.99
CA LEU A 30 9.53 -7.43 3.08
C LEU A 30 8.69 -7.28 4.35
N ALA A 31 7.84 -8.27 4.65
CA ALA A 31 7.04 -8.27 5.86
C ALA A 31 7.93 -8.19 7.13
N LYS A 32 9.05 -8.93 7.15
CA LYS A 32 10.02 -8.86 8.25
C LYS A 32 10.68 -7.49 8.37
N ALA A 33 11.07 -6.87 7.25
CA ALA A 33 11.68 -5.54 7.23
C ALA A 33 10.73 -4.46 7.77
N ILE A 34 9.45 -4.51 7.38
CA ILE A 34 8.43 -3.58 7.90
C ILE A 34 8.15 -3.87 9.38
N HIS A 35 8.04 -5.14 9.77
CA HIS A 35 7.80 -5.53 11.15
C HIS A 35 8.93 -5.10 12.11
N ALA A 36 10.18 -5.05 11.65
CA ALA A 36 11.29 -4.50 12.44
C ALA A 36 11.14 -3.00 12.76
N ARG A 37 10.25 -2.29 12.05
CA ARG A 37 9.92 -0.87 12.22
C ARG A 37 8.44 -0.70 12.66
N LEU A 38 7.87 -1.70 13.33
CA LEU A 38 6.44 -1.74 13.65
C LEU A 38 6.00 -0.56 14.53
N ASP A 39 6.81 -0.16 15.51
CA ASP A 39 6.48 0.95 16.41
C ASP A 39 6.35 2.28 15.64
N GLU A 40 7.19 2.50 14.63
CA GLU A 40 7.11 3.67 13.76
C GLU A 40 5.89 3.63 12.84
N LEU A 41 5.54 2.44 12.32
CA LEU A 41 4.32 2.26 11.54
C LEU A 41 3.06 2.56 12.38
N ILE A 42 3.04 2.09 13.63
CA ILE A 42 1.96 2.36 14.58
C ILE A 42 1.91 3.86 14.91
N ALA A 43 3.04 4.49 15.17
CA ALA A 43 3.13 5.93 15.42
C ALA A 43 2.64 6.76 14.21
N ALA A 44 2.89 6.29 12.98
CA ALA A 44 2.35 6.90 11.76
C ALA A 44 0.84 6.66 11.57
N GLY A 45 0.20 5.84 12.41
CA GLY A 45 -1.24 5.60 12.38
C GLY A 45 -1.66 4.41 11.52
N ALA A 46 -0.80 3.40 11.35
CA ALA A 46 -1.16 2.15 10.68
C ALA A 46 -0.83 0.89 11.47
N THR A 47 -1.55 -0.19 11.15
CA THR A 47 -1.27 -1.56 11.60
C THR A 47 -0.73 -2.40 10.45
N LEU A 48 -0.08 -3.51 10.78
CA LEU A 48 0.52 -4.42 9.81
C LEU A 48 -0.21 -5.76 9.79
N ARG A 49 -0.53 -6.26 8.59
CA ARG A 49 -0.96 -7.67 8.41
C ARG A 49 -0.20 -8.36 7.29
N GLY A 50 0.07 -9.65 7.49
CA GLY A 50 0.49 -10.54 6.42
C GLY A 50 -0.72 -11.11 5.67
N VAL A 51 -0.61 -11.21 4.35
CA VAL A 51 -1.58 -11.89 3.49
C VAL A 51 -0.83 -12.97 2.73
N THR A 52 -1.31 -14.22 2.79
CA THR A 52 -0.63 -15.35 2.15
C THR A 52 -0.40 -15.08 0.66
N CYS A 53 -1.40 -14.61 -0.08
CA CYS A 53 -1.24 -14.24 -1.49
C CYS A 53 -2.17 -13.08 -1.85
N MET A 54 -1.67 -12.13 -2.65
CA MET A 54 -2.44 -11.01 -3.20
C MET A 54 -2.55 -11.07 -4.73
N SER A 55 -2.29 -12.24 -5.33
CA SER A 55 -2.43 -12.54 -6.77
C SER A 55 -1.69 -11.62 -7.76
N GLN A 56 -0.71 -10.84 -7.29
CA GLN A 56 0.08 -9.91 -8.10
C GLN A 56 1.50 -10.43 -8.37
N CYS A 57 1.68 -11.74 -8.55
CA CYS A 57 3.00 -12.38 -8.66
C CYS A 57 3.92 -11.85 -9.78
N LYS A 58 3.39 -11.12 -10.77
CA LYS A 58 4.19 -10.48 -11.83
C LYS A 58 4.98 -9.26 -11.33
N ARG A 59 4.63 -8.71 -10.17
CA ARG A 59 5.30 -7.59 -9.51
C ARG A 59 5.66 -8.07 -8.09
N PRO A 60 6.93 -8.29 -7.76
CA PRO A 60 7.31 -8.83 -6.45
C PRO A 60 6.96 -7.88 -5.31
N CYS A 61 6.98 -8.39 -4.08
CA CYS A 61 6.96 -7.59 -2.85
C CYS A 61 5.79 -6.59 -2.79
N ILE A 62 4.58 -7.14 -2.83
CA ILE A 62 3.33 -6.39 -2.91
C ILE A 62 2.88 -5.93 -1.53
N VAL A 63 2.43 -4.67 -1.47
CA VAL A 63 1.70 -4.14 -0.33
C VAL A 63 0.41 -3.45 -0.75
N SER A 64 -0.58 -3.43 0.13
CA SER A 64 -1.72 -2.52 0.03
C SER A 64 -1.90 -1.71 1.30
N LEU A 65 -2.26 -0.43 1.15
CA LEU A 65 -2.67 0.44 2.25
C LEU A 65 -4.14 0.77 2.08
N CYS A 66 -4.96 0.45 3.07
CA CYS A 66 -6.40 0.73 3.05
C CYS A 66 -6.88 1.25 4.41
N GLN A 67 -7.98 1.99 4.39
CA GLN A 67 -8.75 2.39 5.58
C GLN A 67 -10.19 2.60 5.12
N ASP A 68 -11.16 2.44 6.03
CA ASP A 68 -12.55 2.75 5.74
C ASP A 68 -12.73 4.19 5.22
N GLU A 69 -13.63 4.37 4.25
CA GLU A 69 -13.92 5.66 3.60
C GLU A 69 -12.70 6.39 3.02
N ARG A 70 -11.61 5.67 2.71
CA ARG A 70 -10.39 6.23 2.10
C ARG A 70 -9.91 5.41 0.90
N PHE A 71 -9.14 6.05 0.02
CA PHE A 71 -8.56 5.42 -1.16
C PHE A 71 -7.63 4.27 -0.78
N THR A 72 -7.82 3.10 -1.38
CA THR A 72 -6.88 1.99 -1.23
C THR A 72 -5.75 2.12 -2.24
N TYR A 73 -4.50 2.01 -1.78
CA TYR A 73 -3.32 1.95 -2.65
C TYR A 73 -2.75 0.54 -2.72
N VAL A 74 -2.22 0.18 -3.89
CA VAL A 74 -1.45 -1.06 -4.08
C VAL A 74 -0.11 -0.71 -4.72
N PHE A 75 0.97 -1.18 -4.11
CA PHE A 75 2.34 -1.01 -4.61
C PHE A 75 3.01 -2.37 -4.82
N GLY A 76 3.93 -2.43 -5.77
CA GLY A 76 4.77 -3.59 -6.04
C GLY A 76 6.21 -3.20 -6.33
N ASP A 77 7.03 -4.20 -6.67
CA ASP A 77 8.45 -4.04 -6.97
C ASP A 77 9.23 -3.37 -5.84
N LEU A 78 8.76 -3.60 -4.61
CA LEU A 78 9.46 -3.14 -3.44
C LEU A 78 10.65 -4.05 -3.19
N ASP A 79 11.76 -3.46 -2.77
CA ASP A 79 12.95 -4.21 -2.44
C ASP A 79 13.09 -4.29 -0.91
N PRO A 80 12.95 -5.49 -0.31
CA PRO A 80 13.14 -5.68 1.13
C PRO A 80 14.55 -5.34 1.63
N GLU A 81 15.54 -5.25 0.75
CA GLU A 81 16.94 -4.94 1.10
C GLU A 81 17.27 -3.46 0.94
N ARG A 82 16.33 -2.63 0.48
CA ARG A 82 16.48 -1.19 0.31
C ARG A 82 15.73 -0.44 1.41
N PRO A 83 16.43 0.08 2.45
CA PRO A 83 15.78 0.81 3.54
C PRO A 83 14.89 1.96 3.07
N GLU A 84 15.28 2.63 1.98
CA GLU A 84 14.52 3.73 1.39
C GLU A 84 13.10 3.34 0.94
N HIS A 85 12.86 2.07 0.60
CA HIS A 85 11.51 1.59 0.30
C HIS A 85 10.67 1.42 1.56
N ILE A 86 11.28 1.02 2.68
CA ILE A 86 10.59 0.91 3.97
C ILE A 86 10.28 2.30 4.52
N ASP A 87 11.26 3.22 4.46
CA ASP A 87 11.08 4.61 4.87
C ASP A 87 9.99 5.28 4.02
N ALA A 88 9.95 5.00 2.72
CA ALA A 88 8.88 5.48 1.84
C ALA A 88 7.50 4.92 2.21
N LEU A 89 7.38 3.69 2.70
CA LEU A 89 6.10 3.15 3.17
C LEU A 89 5.62 3.85 4.45
N LEU A 90 6.53 4.12 5.39
CA LEU A 90 6.22 4.83 6.64
C LEU A 90 5.77 6.28 6.34
N ASP A 91 6.52 6.99 5.48
CA ASP A 91 6.17 8.35 5.05
C ASP A 91 4.84 8.36 4.28
N LEU A 92 4.59 7.37 3.41
CA LEU A 92 3.31 7.24 2.73
C LEU A 92 2.15 7.13 3.72
N VAL A 93 2.28 6.33 4.78
CA VAL A 93 1.24 6.17 5.80
C VAL A 93 0.95 7.51 6.49
N ALA A 94 1.98 8.23 6.91
CA ALA A 94 1.81 9.54 7.54
C ALA A 94 1.07 10.53 6.60
N ARG A 95 1.52 10.65 5.34
CA ARG A 95 0.85 11.51 4.34
C ARG A 95 -0.58 11.07 4.06
N TYR A 96 -0.82 9.76 4.00
CA TYR A 96 -2.13 9.17 3.76
C TYR A 96 -3.14 9.51 4.87
N LYS A 97 -2.69 9.55 6.14
CA LYS A 97 -3.56 9.92 7.27
C LYS A 97 -4.00 11.38 7.20
N GLU A 98 -3.08 12.28 6.83
CA GLU A 98 -3.35 13.72 6.72
C GLU A 98 -4.16 14.08 5.46
N ALA A 99 -4.08 13.27 4.40
CA ALA A 99 -4.76 13.55 3.15
C ALA A 99 -6.29 13.37 3.26
N PRO A 100 -7.10 14.28 2.67
CA PRO A 100 -8.55 14.07 2.52
C PRO A 100 -8.86 12.77 1.77
N GLU A 101 -9.71 11.92 2.37
CA GLU A 101 -9.99 10.56 1.91
C GLU A 101 -8.73 9.70 1.63
N GLY A 102 -7.56 10.07 2.19
CA GLY A 102 -6.30 9.40 1.87
C GLY A 102 -5.80 9.62 0.43
N PHE A 103 -6.31 10.63 -0.27
CA PHE A 103 -5.91 10.89 -1.64
C PHE A 103 -4.53 11.56 -1.73
N LEU A 104 -3.61 10.92 -2.44
CA LEU A 104 -2.25 11.37 -2.68
C LEU A 104 -2.01 11.44 -4.19
N GLY A 105 -1.65 12.63 -4.66
CA GLY A 105 -1.19 12.85 -6.03
C GLY A 105 0.12 12.13 -6.30
N ARG A 106 0.60 12.20 -7.55
CA ARG A 106 1.89 11.57 -7.89
C ARG A 106 3.05 12.22 -7.14
N THR A 107 3.07 13.54 -7.04
CA THR A 107 4.12 14.31 -6.37
C THR A 107 4.10 14.15 -4.85
N ASP A 108 2.91 13.97 -4.29
CA ASP A 108 2.68 13.84 -2.85
C ASP A 108 3.09 12.46 -2.32
N ARG A 109 3.30 11.48 -3.20
CA ARG A 109 3.86 10.19 -2.82
C ARG A 109 5.38 10.27 -2.63
N PRO A 110 5.95 9.54 -1.66
CA PRO A 110 7.39 9.37 -1.51
C PRO A 110 8.01 8.84 -2.80
N GLU A 111 9.22 9.32 -3.13
CA GLU A 111 9.85 9.14 -4.44
C GLU A 111 9.93 7.67 -4.92
N PRO A 112 10.35 6.69 -4.08
CA PRO A 112 10.34 5.27 -4.45
C PRO A 112 8.95 4.71 -4.83
N LEU A 113 7.88 5.29 -4.28
CA LEU A 113 6.51 4.84 -4.49
C LEU A 113 5.80 5.55 -5.65
N ARG A 114 6.44 6.52 -6.30
CA ARG A 114 5.87 7.23 -7.46
C ARG A 114 5.74 6.32 -8.67
N ALA A 115 6.78 5.52 -8.94
CA ALA A 115 6.86 4.59 -10.05
C ALA A 115 6.25 3.21 -9.73
N ASN A 116 6.20 2.84 -8.45
CA ASN A 116 5.85 1.49 -7.99
C ASN A 116 4.36 1.27 -7.72
N ILE A 117 3.51 2.24 -8.06
CA ILE A 117 2.06 2.11 -7.88
C ILE A 117 1.49 1.17 -8.94
N LEU A 118 0.71 0.18 -8.48
CA LEU A 118 -0.02 -0.74 -9.35
C LEU A 118 -1.47 -0.29 -9.54
N GLY A 119 -2.02 0.38 -8.54
CA GLY A 119 -3.36 0.91 -8.59
C GLY A 119 -3.71 1.73 -7.36
N ARG A 120 -4.75 2.54 -7.54
CA ARG A 120 -5.45 3.24 -6.47
C ARG A 120 -6.94 3.05 -6.71
N PHE A 121 -7.68 2.66 -5.68
CA PHE A 121 -9.10 2.34 -5.76
C PHE A 121 -9.87 3.25 -4.80
N PRO A 122 -10.97 3.86 -5.24
CA PRO A 122 -11.79 4.66 -4.34
C PRO A 122 -12.46 3.78 -3.28
N PRO A 123 -12.83 4.34 -2.12
CA PRO A 123 -13.72 3.68 -1.18
C PRO A 123 -15.10 3.44 -1.80
N THR A 124 -15.90 2.57 -1.18
CA THR A 124 -17.26 2.27 -1.64
C THR A 124 -18.20 3.48 -1.57
N ARG A 125 -17.91 4.44 -0.69
CA ARG A 125 -18.52 5.77 -0.62
C ARG A 125 -17.41 6.81 -0.66
N SER A 126 -17.47 7.73 -1.62
CA SER A 126 -16.51 8.81 -1.78
C SER A 126 -17.24 10.10 -2.09
N ALA A 127 -16.80 11.20 -1.47
CA ALA A 127 -17.22 12.56 -1.81
C ALA A 127 -16.22 13.25 -2.75
N SER A 128 -15.15 12.54 -3.15
CA SER A 128 -14.13 13.07 -4.04
C SER A 128 -14.67 13.35 -5.44
N LEU A 129 -14.34 14.53 -5.98
CA LEU A 129 -14.64 14.89 -7.37
C LEU A 129 -13.93 14.00 -8.41
N LEU A 130 -13.02 13.14 -7.97
CA LEU A 130 -12.32 12.17 -8.81
C LEU A 130 -13.13 10.90 -9.05
N VAL A 131 -14.22 10.72 -8.30
CA VAL A 131 -15.12 9.56 -8.39
C VAL A 131 -16.43 10.05 -8.97
N THR A 132 -16.70 9.68 -10.22
CA THR A 132 -17.92 10.07 -10.94
C THR A 132 -18.86 8.89 -11.06
N HIS A 133 -20.14 9.11 -10.79
CA HIS A 133 -21.18 8.11 -11.07
C HIS A 133 -21.44 8.05 -12.58
N LEU A 134 -21.38 6.83 -13.12
CA LEU A 134 -21.78 6.53 -14.49
C LEU A 134 -23.25 6.10 -14.43
N ASP A 135 -24.15 7.08 -14.34
CA ASP A 135 -25.58 6.78 -14.39
C ASP A 135 -25.95 6.20 -15.76
N PRO A 136 -26.96 5.31 -15.85
CA PRO A 136 -27.41 4.79 -17.14
C PRO A 136 -27.77 5.96 -18.04
N ILE A 137 -27.12 6.03 -19.21
CA ILE A 137 -27.56 6.94 -20.27
C ILE A 137 -29.02 6.57 -20.55
N ALA A 138 -29.94 7.52 -20.35
CA ALA A 138 -31.33 7.30 -20.70
C ALA A 138 -31.37 6.85 -22.17
N ALA A 139 -31.86 5.64 -22.42
CA ALA A 139 -32.05 5.16 -23.78
C ALA A 139 -33.03 6.11 -24.46
N GLU A 140 -32.56 6.80 -25.51
CA GLU A 140 -33.42 7.55 -26.45
C GLU A 140 -34.35 6.60 -27.22
#